data_AF-A0A2X3KMP5-F1
#
_entry.id   AF-A0A2X3KMP5-F1
#
_cell.length_a   1.000
_cell.length_b   1.000
_cell.length_c   1.000
_cell.angle_alpha   90.00
_cell.angle_beta   90.00
_cell.angle_gamma   90.00
#
_symmetry.space_group_name_H-M   'P 1'
#
loop_
_entity.id
_entity.type
_entity.pdbx_description
1 polymer ?
#
loop_
_entity_poly.entity_id
_entity_poly.type
_entity_poly.pdbx_seq_one_letter_code
_entity_poly.pdbx_strand_id
1 'polypeptide(L)'
;MHFRAITRIVGLLVILFSGTMIIPGLVALIYRDGAGRAFTQTFFVALAIGSMLWWPNRKEKGELKSREGFLIVVLFWTVLGSVGALPFIFSESPNLTITDAFFESFSGLTTTGATTLVGLDSLPHAILFYRQMPAMFAGWGSSC
;
A
#
# COMPACT_ATOMS: atom_id res chain seq x y z
N MET A 1 16.90 14.09 -16.99
CA MET A 1 15.93 13.50 -16.07
C MET A 1 14.96 12.68 -16.88
N HIS A 2 15.09 11.36 -16.86
CA HIS A 2 14.22 10.41 -17.54
C HIS A 2 12.97 10.16 -16.69
N PHE A 3 12.11 11.18 -16.57
CA PHE A 3 10.88 11.12 -15.76
C PHE A 3 9.96 9.95 -16.18
N ARG A 4 9.91 9.62 -17.48
CA ARG A 4 9.11 8.51 -17.98
C ARG A 4 9.58 7.13 -17.46
N ALA A 5 10.89 6.92 -17.34
CA ALA A 5 11.44 5.69 -16.77
C ALA A 5 11.10 5.57 -15.27
N ILE A 6 11.15 6.69 -14.54
CA ILE A 6 10.75 6.76 -13.13
C ILE A 6 9.27 6.41 -12.97
N THR A 7 8.37 7.05 -13.73
CA THR A 7 6.93 6.80 -13.67
C THR A 7 6.58 5.35 -14.04
N ARG A 8 7.30 4.74 -15.00
CA ARG A 8 7.15 3.32 -15.32
C ARG A 8 7.43 2.42 -14.12
N ILE A 9 8.53 2.67 -13.40
CA ILE A 9 8.94 1.87 -12.23
C ILE A 9 7.95 2.06 -11.09
N VAL A 10 7.57 3.31 -10.78
CA VAL A 10 6.58 3.61 -9.75
C VAL A 10 5.24 2.94 -10.07
N GLY A 11 4.77 3.03 -11.32
CA GLY A 11 3.53 2.36 -11.75
C GLY A 11 3.58 0.84 -11.55
N LEU A 12 4.69 0.19 -11.89
CA LEU A 12 4.89 -1.24 -11.64
C LEU A 12 4.86 -1.58 -10.15
N LEU A 13 5.50 -0.77 -9.31
CA LEU A 13 5.51 -0.97 -7.86
C LEU A 13 4.10 -0.86 -7.27
N VAL A 14 3.29 0.08 -7.76
CA VAL A 14 1.87 0.21 -7.34
C VAL A 14 1.05 -0.99 -7.79
N ILE A 15 1.22 -1.47 -9.03
CA ILE A 15 0.54 -2.69 -9.51
C ILE A 15 0.92 -3.89 -8.63
N LEU A 16 2.20 -4.06 -8.34
CA LEU A 16 2.68 -5.16 -7.51
C LEU A 16 2.14 -5.05 -6.08
N PHE A 17 2.14 -3.84 -5.51
CA PHE A 17 1.57 -3.59 -4.19
C PHE A 17 0.06 -3.85 -4.15
N SER A 18 -0.68 -3.51 -5.22
CA SER A 18 -2.11 -3.81 -5.30
C SER A 18 -2.38 -5.30 -5.10
N GLY A 19 -1.57 -6.19 -5.68
CA GLY A 19 -1.69 -7.63 -5.52
C GLY A 19 -1.64 -8.10 -4.06
N THR A 20 -0.92 -7.39 -3.19
CA THR A 20 -0.86 -7.71 -1.76
C THR A 20 -2.20 -7.50 -1.05
N MET A 21 -3.08 -6.63 -1.56
CA MET A 21 -4.42 -6.36 -1.01
C MET A 21 -5.41 -7.53 -1.19
N ILE A 22 -5.08 -8.49 -2.07
CA ILE A 22 -5.89 -9.70 -2.24
C ILE A 22 -5.85 -10.55 -0.97
N ILE A 23 -4.70 -10.63 -0.30
CA ILE A 23 -4.52 -11.43 0.92
C ILE A 23 -5.46 -10.96 2.06
N PRO A 24 -5.43 -9.69 2.50
CA PRO A 24 -6.36 -9.22 3.53
C PRO A 24 -7.82 -9.23 3.04
N GLY A 25 -8.07 -9.07 1.73
CA GLY A 25 -9.39 -9.26 1.15
C GLY A 25 -9.93 -10.69 1.31
N LEU A 26 -9.08 -11.71 1.13
CA LEU A 26 -9.42 -13.11 1.37
C LEU A 26 -9.66 -13.39 2.86
N VAL A 27 -8.82 -12.84 3.74
CA VAL A 27 -9.02 -12.93 5.19
C VAL A 27 -10.39 -12.36 5.58
N ALA A 28 -10.77 -11.20 5.02
CA ALA A 28 -12.07 -10.60 5.28
C ALA A 28 -13.25 -11.48 4.84
N LEU A 29 -13.10 -12.21 3.72
CA LEU A 29 -14.13 -13.15 3.24
C LEU A 29 -14.26 -14.37 4.15
N ILE A 30 -13.15 -14.88 4.70
CA ILE A 30 -13.14 -16.02 5.64
C ILE A 30 -13.81 -15.63 6.96
N TYR A 31 -13.43 -14.48 7.51
CA TYR A 31 -13.95 -14.00 8.81
C TYR A 31 -15.31 -13.29 8.71
N ARG A 32 -15.79 -13.01 7.48
CA ARG A 32 -17.07 -12.33 7.19
C ARG A 32 -17.24 -11.01 7.96
N ASP A 33 -16.14 -10.28 8.11
CA ASP A 33 -16.05 -9.08 8.94
C ASP A 33 -16.45 -7.78 8.21
N GLY A 34 -16.94 -7.87 6.97
CA GLY A 34 -17.44 -6.74 6.18
C GLY A 34 -16.34 -5.86 5.57
N ALA A 35 -15.10 -5.95 6.05
CA ALA A 35 -13.97 -5.13 5.60
C ALA A 35 -13.47 -5.50 4.18
N GLY A 36 -13.90 -6.65 3.64
CA GLY A 36 -13.47 -7.13 2.32
C GLY A 36 -13.79 -6.17 1.17
N ARG A 37 -14.86 -5.36 1.32
CA ARG A 37 -15.21 -4.33 0.33
C ARG A 37 -14.12 -3.27 0.20
N ALA A 38 -13.58 -2.79 1.31
CA ALA A 38 -12.55 -1.75 1.35
C ALA A 38 -11.24 -2.23 0.68
N PHE A 39 -10.82 -3.47 0.95
CA PHE A 39 -9.65 -4.07 0.31
C PHE A 39 -9.85 -4.31 -1.19
N THR A 40 -11.05 -4.76 -1.59
CA THR A 40 -11.35 -4.97 -3.02
C THR A 40 -11.39 -3.64 -3.79
N GLN A 41 -11.99 -2.59 -3.22
CA GLN A 41 -11.99 -1.25 -3.81
C GLN A 41 -10.57 -0.69 -3.92
N THR A 42 -9.78 -0.82 -2.84
CA THR A 42 -8.37 -0.42 -2.82
C THR A 42 -7.58 -1.15 -3.92
N PHE A 43 -7.77 -2.46 -4.07
CA PHE A 43 -7.13 -3.26 -5.11
C PHE A 43 -7.39 -2.68 -6.50
N PHE A 44 -8.66 -2.46 -6.87
CA PHE A 44 -9.01 -1.94 -8.19
C PHE A 44 -8.53 -0.50 -8.41
N VAL A 45 -8.62 0.37 -7.40
CA VAL A 45 -8.13 1.75 -7.48
C VAL A 45 -6.62 1.78 -7.66
N ALA A 46 -5.88 1.04 -6.85
CA ALA A 46 -4.42 0.94 -6.95
C ALA A 46 -4.00 0.33 -8.30
N LEU A 47 -4.66 -0.74 -8.74
CA LEU A 47 -4.38 -1.37 -10.02
C LEU A 47 -4.65 -0.43 -11.20
N ALA A 48 -5.74 0.35 -11.15
CA ALA A 48 -6.07 1.34 -12.17
C ALA A 48 -5.02 2.46 -12.22
N ILE A 49 -4.67 3.04 -11.07
CA ILE A 49 -3.64 4.10 -10.97
C ILE A 49 -2.29 3.59 -11.45
N GLY A 50 -1.85 2.43 -10.96
CA GLY A 50 -0.58 1.82 -11.35
C GLY A 50 -0.52 1.50 -12.84
N SER A 51 -1.60 0.96 -13.41
CA SER A 51 -1.72 0.67 -14.84
C SER A 51 -1.73 1.94 -15.69
N MET A 52 -2.42 2.99 -15.24
CA MET A 52 -2.45 4.29 -15.92
C MET A 52 -1.07 4.97 -15.94
N LEU A 53 -0.28 4.83 -14.88
CA LEU A 53 1.09 5.34 -14.81
C LEU A 53 2.06 4.49 -15.65
N TRP A 54 1.89 3.17 -15.66
CA TRP A 54 2.78 2.24 -16.36
C TRP A 54 2.54 2.19 -17.87
N TRP A 55 1.28 2.12 -18.31
CA TRP A 55 0.90 1.83 -19.69
C TRP A 55 1.51 2.81 -20.73
N PRO A 56 1.48 4.13 -20.53
CA PRO A 56 2.07 5.09 -21.47
C PRO A 56 3.60 5.00 -21.52
N ASN A 57 4.23 4.57 -20.42
CA ASN A 57 5.68 4.60 -20.23
C ASN A 57 6.34 3.23 -20.44
N ARG A 58 5.59 2.19 -20.82
CA ARG A 58 6.07 0.79 -20.89
C ARG A 58 7.28 0.55 -21.81
N LYS A 59 7.48 1.40 -22.83
CA LYS A 59 8.55 1.25 -23.84
C LYS A 59 9.84 1.97 -23.46
N GLU A 60 9.82 2.78 -22.42
CA GLU A 60 10.96 3.62 -22.02
C GLU A 60 11.96 2.77 -21.24
N LYS A 61 13.16 2.59 -21.80
CA LYS A 61 14.28 1.82 -21.21
C LYS A 61 15.50 2.73 -20.95
N GLY A 62 15.26 3.98 -20.59
CA GLY A 62 16.33 4.93 -20.30
C GLY A 62 17.23 4.42 -19.18
N GLU A 63 18.54 4.60 -19.34
CA GLU A 63 19.52 4.30 -18.29
C GLU A 63 19.25 5.18 -17.07
N LEU A 64 19.10 4.53 -15.91
CA LEU A 64 18.84 5.22 -14.65
C LEU A 64 20.15 5.81 -14.12
N LYS A 65 20.18 7.13 -13.98
CA LYS A 65 21.27 7.81 -13.27
C LYS A 65 21.05 7.72 -11.76
N SER A 66 22.10 7.83 -10.95
CA SER A 66 22.01 7.73 -9.47
C SER A 66 20.98 8.70 -8.86
N ARG A 67 20.82 9.90 -9.44
CA ARG A 67 19.81 10.90 -9.02
C ARG A 67 18.38 10.42 -9.22
N GLU A 68 18.13 9.64 -10.27
CA GLU A 68 16.81 9.09 -10.60
C GLU A 68 16.49 7.91 -9.68
N GLY A 69 17.49 7.10 -9.32
CA GLY A 69 17.37 6.07 -8.29
C GLY A 69 16.93 6.63 -6.94
N PHE A 70 17.54 7.73 -6.48
CA PHE A 70 17.13 8.40 -5.24
C PHE A 70 15.68 8.88 -5.30
N LEU A 71 15.26 9.48 -6.42
CA LEU A 71 13.88 9.96 -6.59
C LEU A 71 12.88 8.79 -6.59
N ILE A 72 13.23 7.66 -7.21
CA ILE A 72 12.38 6.45 -7.21
C ILE A 72 12.13 5.97 -5.79
N VAL A 73 13.16 5.94 -4.93
CA VAL A 73 13.01 5.50 -3.53
C VAL A 73 12.05 6.43 -2.76
N VAL A 74 12.23 7.76 -2.87
CA VAL A 74 11.34 8.73 -2.19
C VAL A 74 9.89 8.59 -2.68
N LEU A 75 9.70 8.50 -4.01
CA LEU A 75 8.37 8.31 -4.60
C LEU A 75 7.76 6.97 -4.20
N PHE A 76 8.56 5.91 -4.08
CA PHE A 76 8.11 4.60 -3.65
C PHE A 76 7.47 4.67 -2.27
N TRP A 77 8.17 5.18 -1.26
CA TRP A 77 7.62 5.29 0.09
C TRP A 77 6.38 6.21 0.15
N THR A 78 6.42 7.32 -0.58
CA THR A 78 5.31 8.29 -0.61
C THR A 78 4.04 7.68 -1.23
N VAL A 79 4.18 7.01 -2.38
CA VAL A 79 3.06 6.43 -3.10
C VAL A 79 2.53 5.19 -2.40
N LEU A 80 3.41 4.30 -1.91
CA LEU A 80 2.96 3.12 -1.16
C LEU A 80 2.28 3.51 0.15
N GLY A 81 2.79 4.49 0.89
CA GLY A 81 2.12 5.00 2.09
C GLY A 81 0.75 5.60 1.78
N SER A 82 0.61 6.27 0.64
CA SER A 82 -0.68 6.83 0.20
C SER A 82 -1.67 5.75 -0.22
N VAL A 83 -1.23 4.76 -1.00
CA VAL A 83 -2.07 3.63 -1.44
C VAL A 83 -2.43 2.73 -0.26
N GLY A 84 -1.51 2.53 0.68
CA GLY A 84 -1.71 1.72 1.87
C GLY A 84 -2.70 2.35 2.89
N ALA A 85 -2.97 3.65 2.77
CA ALA A 85 -3.98 4.36 3.56
C ALA A 85 -5.41 4.17 3.01
N LEU A 86 -5.57 3.90 1.71
CA LEU A 86 -6.88 3.68 1.08
C LEU A 86 -7.79 2.64 1.75
N PRO A 87 -7.31 1.45 2.16
CA PRO A 87 -8.20 0.46 2.79
C PRO A 87 -8.69 0.95 4.15
N PHE A 88 -7.92 1.79 4.87
CA PHE A 88 -8.38 2.42 6.11
C PHE A 88 -9.39 3.55 5.85
N ILE A 89 -9.24 4.28 4.74
CA ILE A 89 -10.18 5.35 4.33
C ILE A 89 -11.51 4.77 3.83
N PHE A 90 -11.46 3.65 3.08
CA PHE A 90 -12.66 3.00 2.55
C PHE A 90 -13.33 2.04 3.53
N SER A 91 -12.67 1.69 4.63
CA SER A 91 -13.30 0.87 5.67
C SER A 91 -14.29 1.70 6.47
N GLU A 92 -15.51 1.19 6.63
CA GLU A 92 -16.54 1.80 7.48
C GLU A 92 -16.24 1.62 8.98
N SER A 93 -15.36 0.68 9.33
CA SER A 93 -14.96 0.38 10.71
C SER A 93 -13.49 -0.05 10.72
N PRO A 94 -12.59 0.69 11.37
CA PRO A 94 -12.81 1.91 12.15
C PRO A 94 -13.02 3.14 11.26
N ASN A 95 -13.93 4.04 11.67
CA ASN A 95 -14.13 5.34 11.01
C ASN A 95 -12.99 6.29 11.41
N LEU A 96 -11.86 6.16 10.72
CA LEU A 96 -10.66 6.97 10.93
C LEU A 96 -10.75 8.29 10.18
N THR A 97 -10.16 9.34 10.75
CA THR A 97 -9.88 10.53 9.95
C THR A 97 -8.85 10.21 8.87
N ILE A 98 -8.86 10.97 7.77
CA ILE A 98 -7.89 10.79 6.68
C ILE A 98 -6.46 10.86 7.23
N THR A 99 -6.18 11.81 8.13
CA THR A 99 -4.86 11.96 8.75
C THR A 99 -4.42 10.73 9.52
N ASP A 100 -5.33 10.12 10.30
CA ASP A 100 -5.04 8.90 11.07
C ASP A 100 -4.80 7.69 10.17
N ALA A 101 -5.57 7.57 9.09
CA ALA A 101 -5.39 6.50 8.10
C ALA A 101 -4.02 6.59 7.41
N PHE A 102 -3.58 7.80 7.06
CA PHE A 102 -2.22 8.03 6.54
C PHE A 102 -1.16 7.73 7.60
N PHE A 103 -1.36 8.14 8.85
CA PHE A 103 -0.43 7.87 9.94
C PHE A 103 -0.27 6.36 10.19
N GLU A 104 -1.36 5.60 10.26
CA GLU A 104 -1.34 4.13 10.40
C GLU A 104 -0.60 3.47 9.24
N SER A 105 -0.91 3.88 8.00
CA SER A 105 -0.27 3.30 6.83
C SER A 105 1.23 3.57 6.81
N PHE A 106 1.66 4.81 7.07
CA PHE A 106 3.08 5.14 7.11
C PHE A 106 3.78 4.43 8.26
N SER A 107 3.20 4.45 9.47
CA SER A 107 3.76 3.78 10.64
C SER A 107 3.94 2.26 10.45
N GLY A 108 2.95 1.60 9.84
CA GLY A 108 3.04 0.17 9.51
C GLY A 108 4.07 -0.13 8.42
N LEU A 109 4.12 0.70 7.37
CA LEU A 109 5.06 0.56 6.26
C LEU A 109 6.51 0.78 6.69
N THR A 110 6.77 1.75 7.57
CA THR A 110 8.10 2.05 8.11
C THR A 110 8.46 1.22 9.34
N THR A 111 7.62 0.26 9.73
CA THR A 111 7.81 -0.59 10.93
C THR A 111 7.97 0.21 12.23
N THR A 112 7.45 1.44 12.28
CA THR A 112 7.50 2.30 13.46
C THR A 112 6.62 1.77 14.58
N GLY A 113 5.50 1.10 14.23
CA GLY A 113 4.62 0.44 15.20
C GLY A 113 3.83 1.41 16.09
N ALA A 114 3.84 2.71 15.79
CA ALA A 114 2.97 3.70 16.43
C ALA A 114 1.54 3.56 15.91
N THR A 115 0.55 3.75 16.79
CA THR A 115 -0.86 3.64 16.41
C THR A 115 -1.71 4.74 17.02
N THR A 116 -2.65 5.25 16.24
CA THR A 116 -3.69 6.21 16.67
C THR A 116 -5.03 5.51 16.94
N LEU A 117 -5.15 4.25 16.55
CA LEU A 117 -6.33 3.42 16.77
C LEU A 117 -6.51 3.06 18.24
N VAL A 118 -7.71 3.33 18.76
CA VAL A 118 -8.15 2.95 20.11
C VAL A 118 -9.15 1.80 19.99
N GLY A 119 -9.10 0.82 20.90
CA GLY A 119 -10.05 -0.30 20.93
C GLY A 119 -9.78 -1.38 19.86
N LEU A 120 -8.50 -1.72 19.66
CA LEU A 120 -8.04 -2.69 18.66
C LEU A 120 -8.74 -4.06 18.74
N ASP A 121 -9.16 -4.48 19.93
CA ASP A 121 -9.80 -5.79 20.17
C ASP A 121 -11.18 -5.93 19.50
N SER A 122 -11.79 -4.80 19.10
CA SER A 122 -13.10 -4.78 18.44
C SER A 122 -13.02 -4.61 16.91
N LEU A 123 -11.81 -4.53 16.35
CA LEU A 123 -11.62 -4.27 14.93
C LEU A 123 -11.83 -5.53 14.07
N PRO A 124 -12.23 -5.35 12.79
CA PRO A 124 -12.26 -6.43 11.81
C PRO A 124 -10.90 -7.16 11.73
N HIS A 125 -10.96 -8.49 11.69
CA HIS A 125 -9.77 -9.34 11.66
C HIS A 125 -8.91 -9.07 10.42
N ALA A 126 -9.52 -8.73 9.29
CA ALA A 126 -8.80 -8.35 8.08
C ALA A 126 -7.98 -7.07 8.23
N ILE A 127 -8.45 -6.11 9.02
CA ILE A 127 -7.73 -4.85 9.29
C ILE A 127 -6.57 -5.09 10.25
N LEU A 128 -6.79 -5.90 11.29
CA LEU A 128 -5.73 -6.32 12.20
C LEU A 128 -4.62 -7.07 11.44
N PHE A 129 -5.00 -7.99 10.57
CA PHE A 129 -4.07 -8.72 9.71
C PHE A 129 -3.32 -7.78 8.76
N TYR A 130 -4.04 -6.88 8.09
CA TYR A 130 -3.44 -5.91 7.18
C TYR A 130 -2.44 -4.99 7.87
N ARG A 131 -2.65 -4.62 9.14
CA ARG A 131 -1.68 -3.81 9.89
C ARG A 131 -0.35 -4.54 10.14
N GLN A 132 -0.38 -5.84 10.37
CA GLN A 132 0.81 -6.65 10.63
C GLN A 132 1.55 -7.05 9.34
N MET A 133 0.82 -7.14 8.23
CA MET A 133 1.33 -7.65 6.95
C MET A 133 2.51 -6.83 6.37
N PRO A 134 2.49 -5.47 6.29
CA PRO A 134 3.61 -4.68 5.80
C PRO A 134 4.90 -4.89 6.60
N ALA A 135 4.79 -4.93 7.93
CA ALA A 135 5.93 -5.17 8.81
C ALA A 135 6.48 -6.59 8.63
N MET A 136 5.61 -7.58 8.40
CA MET A 136 6.02 -8.95 8.13
C MET A 136 6.80 -9.06 6.81
N PHE A 137 6.32 -8.43 5.73
CA PHE A 137 7.04 -8.40 4.44
C PHE A 137 8.41 -7.72 4.55
N ALA A 138 8.52 -6.64 5.33
CA ALA A 138 9.80 -5.99 5.58
C ALA A 138 10.74 -6.87 6.43
N GLY A 139 10.21 -7.55 7.45
CA GLY A 139 10.96 -8.42 8.36
C GLY A 139 11.56 -9.66 7.68
N TRP A 140 10.90 -10.22 6.66
CA TRP A 140 11.43 -11.37 5.90
C TRP A 140 12.77 -11.06 5.21
N GLY A 141 13.05 -9.79 4.88
CA GLY A 141 14.33 -9.37 4.34
C GLY A 141 15.47 -9.24 5.36
N SER A 142 15.16 -9.27 6.66
CA SER A 142 16.14 -9.12 7.77
C SER A 142 16.56 -10.44 8.41
N SER A 143 15.92 -11.54 8.03
CA SER A 143 16.31 -12.91 8.42
C SER A 143 17.16 -13.54 7.32
N CYS A 144 18.38 -13.02 7.13
CA CYS A 144 19.43 -13.70 6.38
C CYS A 144 20.81 -13.27 6.89
#